data_AF-A0A9D6U6S1-F1
#
_entry.id   AF-A0A9D6U6S1-F1
#
_cell.length_a   1.000
_cell.length_b   1.000
_cell.length_c   1.000
_cell.angle_alpha   90.00
_cell.angle_beta   90.00
_cell.angle_gamma   90.00
#
_symmetry.space_group_name_H-M   'P 1'
#
loop_
_entity.id
_entity.type
_entity.pdbx_description
1 polymer ?
#
loop_
_entity_poly.entity_id
_entity_poly.type
_entity_poly.pdbx_seq_one_letter_code
_entity_poly.pdbx_strand_id
1 'polypeptide(L)' 'WQDGYGAFSINPAEVDTVIDYITNQNEHHSKKTFQDEYRAFLKKYRVEYDEKYVWD' A
#
# COMPACT_ATOMS: atom_id res chain seq x y z
N TRP A 1 -11.34 1.17 0.82
CA TRP A 1 -10.85 -0.21 0.87
C TRP A 1 -11.11 -0.87 -0.47
N GLN A 2 -10.30 -1.86 -0.84
CA GLN A 2 -10.42 -2.67 -2.06
C GLN A 2 -10.72 -4.12 -1.66
N ASP A 3 -11.45 -4.85 -2.50
CA ASP A 3 -11.52 -6.30 -2.42
C ASP A 3 -10.23 -6.92 -2.99
N GLY A 4 -9.59 -7.82 -2.23
CA GLY A 4 -8.34 -8.48 -2.61
C GLY A 4 -7.17 -8.17 -1.68
N TYR A 5 -5.97 -8.65 -2.04
CA TYR A 5 -4.74 -8.41 -1.28
C TYR A 5 -3.50 -8.31 -2.19
N GLY A 6 -2.50 -7.57 -1.73
CA GLY A 6 -1.16 -7.53 -2.31
C GLY A 6 -0.13 -8.06 -1.32
N ALA A 7 0.92 -8.73 -1.81
CA ALA A 7 2.01 -9.24 -0.99
C ALA A 7 3.32 -8.55 -1.38
N PHE A 8 4.00 -7.95 -0.39
CA PHE A 8 5.27 -7.27 -0.57
C PHE A 8 6.30 -7.83 0.41
N SER A 9 7.53 -8.02 -0.06
CA SER A 9 8.67 -8.33 0.83
C SER A 9 9.24 -7.04 1.38
N ILE A 10 9.54 -7.03 2.68
CA ILE A 10 10.15 -5.89 3.39
C ILE A 10 11.50 -6.29 3.96
N ASN A 11 12.33 -5.30 4.28
CA ASN A 11 13.51 -5.55 5.10
C ASN A 11 13.07 -5.92 6.52
N PRO A 12 13.65 -6.95 7.17
CA PRO A 12 13.36 -7.27 8.57
C PRO A 12 13.49 -6.08 9.53
N ALA A 13 14.35 -5.11 9.24
CA ALA A 13 14.49 -3.89 10.04
C ALA A 13 13.27 -2.95 9.97
N GLU A 14 12.37 -3.12 8.99
CA GLU A 14 11.17 -2.29 8.80
C GLU A 14 9.92 -2.91 9.46
N VAL A 15 10.02 -4.05 10.16
CA VAL A 15 8.87 -4.77 10.72
C VAL A 15 8.04 -3.87 11.64
N ASP A 16 8.66 -3.20 12.61
CA ASP A 16 7.94 -2.34 13.56
C ASP A 16 7.26 -1.16 12.84
N THR A 17 7.91 -0.59 11.83
CA THR A 17 7.33 0.47 10.99
C THR A 17 6.08 -0.02 10.25
N VAL A 18 6.08 -1.26 9.77
CA VAL A 18 4.92 -1.85 9.08
C VAL A 18 3.80 -2.16 10.07
N ILE A 19 4.11 -2.62 11.28
CA ILE A 19 3.12 -2.84 12.34
C ILE A 19 2.42 -1.53 12.71
N ASP A 20 3.20 -0.47 12.93
CA ASP A 20 2.67 0.86 13.26
C ASP A 20 1.80 1.40 12.12
N TYR A 21 2.25 1.22 10.88
CA TYR A 21 1.49 1.61 9.69
C TYR A 21 0.13 0.91 9.61
N ILE A 22 0.08 -0.42 9.81
CA ILE A 22 -1.17 -1.20 9.78
C ILE A 22 -2.10 -0.77 10.93
N THR A 23 -1.55 -0.59 12.12
CA THR A 23 -2.32 -0.19 13.32
C THR A 23 -3.03 1.15 13.13
N ASN A 24 -2.40 2.08 12.41
CA ASN A 24 -2.92 3.43 12.18
C ASN A 24 -3.61 3.60 10.81
N GLN A 25 -3.85 2.52 10.06
CA GLN A 25 -4.28 2.60 8.67
C GLN A 25 -5.66 3.25 8.48
N ASN A 26 -6.56 3.08 9.44
CA ASN A 26 -7.88 3.75 9.42
C ASN A 26 -7.75 5.28 9.46
N GLU A 27 -6.95 5.81 10.39
CA GLU A 27 -6.69 7.25 10.45
C GLU A 27 -5.98 7.74 9.17
N HIS A 28 -5.01 6.97 8.67
CA HIS A 28 -4.30 7.31 7.44
C HIS A 28 -5.27 7.45 6.25
N HIS A 29 -6.21 6.52 6.11
CA HIS A 29 -7.20 6.50 5.03
C HIS A 29 -8.30 7.56 5.15
N SER A 30 -8.39 8.27 6.29
CA SER A 30 -9.23 9.47 6.39
C SER A 30 -8.67 10.65 5.58
N LYS A 31 -7.35 10.65 5.30
CA LYS A 31 -6.62 11.74 4.65
C LYS A 31 -6.05 11.35 3.28
N LYS A 32 -5.87 10.05 3.03
CA LYS A 32 -5.28 9.52 1.80
C LYS A 32 -6.13 8.41 1.22
N THR A 33 -6.38 8.45 -0.09
CA THR A 33 -7.16 7.38 -0.72
C THR A 33 -6.33 6.10 -0.83
N PHE A 34 -7.02 4.96 -0.82
CA PHE A 34 -6.38 3.66 -1.08
C PHE A 34 -5.60 3.67 -2.41
N GLN A 35 -6.16 4.26 -3.47
CA GLN A 35 -5.51 4.29 -4.78
C GLN A 35 -4.18 5.05 -4.74
N ASP A 36 -4.14 6.21 -4.08
CA ASP A 36 -2.90 7.01 -3.93
C ASP A 36 -1.83 6.24 -3.17
N GLU A 37 -2.24 5.46 -2.18
CA GLU A 37 -1.35 4.63 -1.41
C GLU A 37 -0.84 3.43 -2.20
N TYR A 38 -1.73 2.75 -2.91
CA TYR A 38 -1.37 1.60 -3.73
C TYR A 38 -0.38 2.00 -4.84
N ARG A 39 -0.62 3.12 -5.54
CA ARG A 39 0.35 3.69 -6.51
C ARG A 39 1.70 3.97 -5.85
N ALA A 40 1.70 4.51 -4.62
CA ALA A 40 2.94 4.78 -3.90
C ALA A 40 3.72 3.50 -3.57
N PHE A 41 3.04 2.42 -3.21
CA PHE A 41 3.68 1.11 -3.00
C PHE A 41 4.25 0.54 -4.29
N LEU A 42 3.49 0.53 -5.38
CA LEU A 42 3.97 0.06 -6.68
C LEU A 42 5.22 0.83 -7.12
N LYS A 43 5.22 2.15 -6.93
CA LYS A 43 6.40 2.99 -7.18
C LYS A 43 7.57 2.68 -6.25
N LYS A 44 7.35 2.51 -4.94
CA LYS A 44 8.39 2.18 -3.95
C LYS A 44 9.10 0.87 -4.33
N TYR A 45 8.33 -0.13 -4.71
CA TYR A 45 8.83 -1.47 -5.05
C TYR A 45 9.14 -1.65 -6.54
N ARG A 46 9.02 -0.59 -7.35
CA ARG A 46 9.29 -0.59 -8.81
C ARG A 46 8.49 -1.66 -9.56
N VAL A 47 7.24 -1.86 -9.15
CA VAL A 47 6.30 -2.71 -9.86
C VAL A 47 5.69 -1.88 -10.98
N GLU A 48 5.88 -2.33 -12.22
CA GLU A 48 5.22 -1.72 -13.38
C GLU A 48 3.73 -2.04 -13.35
N TYR A 49 2.92 -1.03 -13.65
CA TYR A 49 1.47 -1.18 -13.72
C TYR A 49 0.90 -0.19 -14.73
N ASP A 50 -0.23 -0.54 -15.32
CA ASP A 50 -1.03 0.36 -16.13
C ASP A 50 -2.26 0.78 -15.32
N GLU A 51 -2.38 2.09 -15.14
CA GLU A 51 -3.45 2.76 -14.41
C GLU A 51 -4.85 2.37 -14.90
N LYS A 52 -4.98 1.92 -16.16
CA LYS A 52 -6.27 1.49 -16.75
C LYS A 52 -6.74 0.12 -16.28
N TYR A 53 -5.85 -0.74 -15.76
CA TYR A 53 -6.15 -2.15 -15.51
C TYR A 53 -5.97 -2.57 -14.04
N VAL A 54 -5.76 -1.60 -13.15
CA VAL A 54 -5.34 -1.86 -11.76
C VAL A 54 -6.44 -1.60 -10.72
N TRP A 55 -7.64 -1.22 -11.17
CA TRP A 55 -8.75 -0.79 -10.32
C TRP A 55 -10.05 -1.61 -10.44
N ASP A 56 -10.05 -2.63 -11.30
CA ASP A 56 -11.22 -3.51 -11.52
C ASP A 56 -11.33 -4.62 -10.46
#